data_AF-A0A2T0K314-F1
#
_entry.id   AF-A0A2T0K314-F1
#
_cell.length_a   1.000
_cell.length_b   1.000
_cell.length_c   1.000
_cell.angle_alpha   90.00
_cell.angle_beta   90.00
_cell.angle_gamma   90.00
#
_symmetry.space_group_name_H-M   'P 1'
#
loop_
_entity.id
_entity.type
_entity.pdbx_description
1 polymer ?
#
loop_
_entity_poly.entity_id
_entity_poly.type
_entity_poly.pdbx_seq_one_letter_code
_entity_poly.pdbx_strand_id
1 'polypeptide(L)'
;MTILQGSDDFRRATGMFPSLVPLATAGNEITAIAVTIGGISGGTKHDRAPVNYRILASVRGLATELPEIWIALPENRQIRHMNVFPPSAVCPFTGGRLPTLCWGSTGVAWRNTPAPHRRLANLLEAVRQVLADANPNSRAR
;
A
#
# COMPACT_ATOMS: atom_id res chain seq x y z
N MET A 1 3.41 10.10 14.93
CA MET A 1 4.48 9.07 14.95
C MET A 1 5.35 9.34 13.75
N THR A 2 6.65 9.47 13.95
CA THR A 2 7.62 9.75 12.89
C THR A 2 8.43 8.48 12.63
N ILE A 3 8.63 8.15 11.35
CA ILE A 3 9.44 6.99 10.96
C ILE A 3 10.83 7.50 10.61
N LEU A 4 11.82 7.17 11.42
CA LEU A 4 13.22 7.55 11.14
C LEU A 4 13.92 6.45 10.34
N GLN A 5 14.85 6.85 9.49
CA GLN A 5 15.83 5.93 8.89
C GLN A 5 16.57 5.18 10.02
N GLY A 6 16.60 3.85 9.94
CA GLY A 6 17.22 2.99 10.96
C GLY A 6 16.40 2.77 12.24
N SER A 7 15.20 3.37 12.37
CA SER A 7 14.31 3.10 13.51
C SER A 7 13.92 1.63 13.62
N ASP A 8 13.57 1.18 14.83
CA ASP A 8 13.03 -0.15 15.09
C ASP A 8 11.83 -0.49 14.20
N ASP A 9 10.96 0.48 13.94
CA ASP A 9 9.78 0.27 13.11
C ASP A 9 10.18 0.00 11.66
N PHE A 10 11.07 0.83 11.12
CA PHE A 10 11.58 0.64 9.76
C PHE A 10 12.37 -0.67 9.62
N ARG A 11 13.24 -0.99 10.59
CA ARG A 11 14.02 -2.25 10.58
C ARG A 11 13.13 -3.49 10.61
N ARG A 12 12.09 -3.50 11.45
CA ARG A 12 11.10 -4.60 11.48
C ARG A 12 10.38 -4.70 10.14
N ALA A 13 9.93 -3.58 9.58
CA ALA A 13 9.27 -3.55 8.29
C ALA A 13 10.17 -4.07 7.16
N THR A 14 11.44 -3.68 7.12
CA THR A 14 12.40 -4.19 6.12
C THR A 14 12.70 -5.68 6.29
N GLY A 15 12.66 -6.21 7.52
CA GLY A 15 12.80 -7.64 7.78
C GLY A 15 11.65 -8.47 7.19
N MET A 16 10.43 -7.92 7.18
CA MET A 16 9.24 -8.56 6.60
C MET A 16 9.08 -8.26 5.11
N PHE A 17 9.52 -7.08 4.67
CA PHE A 17 9.38 -6.58 3.30
C PHE A 17 10.75 -6.10 2.79
N PRO A 18 11.60 -7.01 2.27
CA PRO A 18 12.99 -6.67 1.91
C PRO A 18 13.14 -5.64 0.78
N SER A 19 12.09 -5.46 -0.03
CA SER A 19 12.05 -4.46 -1.12
C SER A 19 11.63 -3.06 -0.67
N LEU A 20 11.36 -2.88 0.63
CA LEU A 20 10.98 -1.61 1.23
C LEU A 20 12.15 -0.63 1.18
N VAL A 21 11.93 0.50 0.53
CA VAL A 21 12.91 1.59 0.43
C VAL A 21 12.24 2.93 0.74
N PRO A 22 12.98 3.90 1.33
CA PRO A 22 12.52 5.28 1.41
C PRO A 22 12.36 5.85 0.00
N LEU A 23 11.22 6.47 -0.27
CA LEU A 23 10.94 7.19 -1.53
C LEU A 23 11.25 8.68 -1.39
N ALA A 24 11.00 9.26 -0.22
CA ALA A 24 11.33 10.65 0.11
C ALA A 24 11.63 10.78 1.61
N THR A 25 12.52 11.71 1.95
CA THR A 25 12.91 12.01 3.34
C THR A 25 12.88 13.51 3.64
N ALA A 26 12.74 13.85 4.91
CA ALA A 26 12.96 15.19 5.45
C ALA A 26 14.05 15.08 6.53
N GLY A 27 15.31 15.31 6.15
CA GLY A 27 16.45 14.89 6.96
C GLY A 27 16.46 13.36 7.13
N ASN A 28 16.44 12.89 8.38
CA ASN A 28 16.41 11.45 8.70
C ASN A 28 14.99 10.87 8.80
N GLU A 29 13.95 11.70 8.69
CA GLU A 29 12.56 11.24 8.68
C GLU A 29 12.19 10.72 7.29
N ILE A 30 11.66 9.49 7.24
CA ILE A 30 11.06 8.91 6.05
C ILE A 30 9.65 9.47 5.94
N THR A 31 9.38 10.18 4.84
CA THR A 31 8.08 10.82 4.60
C THR A 31 7.25 10.09 3.55
N ALA A 32 7.90 9.31 2.69
CA ALA A 32 7.25 8.42 1.75
C ALA A 32 8.08 7.14 1.56
N ILE A 33 7.41 6.06 1.19
CA ILE A 33 8.01 4.75 0.97
C ILE A 33 7.60 4.17 -0.38
N ALA A 34 8.42 3.24 -0.86
CA ALA A 34 8.08 2.38 -1.97
C ALA A 34 8.45 0.94 -1.63
N VAL A 35 7.57 -0.02 -1.93
CA VAL A 35 7.79 -1.44 -1.63
C VAL A 35 7.13 -2.31 -2.68
N THR A 36 7.69 -3.49 -2.94
CA THR A 36 7.08 -4.51 -3.78
C THR A 36 6.40 -5.55 -2.91
N ILE A 37 5.08 -5.71 -3.09
CA ILE A 37 4.24 -6.63 -2.33
C ILE A 37 3.62 -7.66 -3.29
N GLY A 38 3.73 -8.93 -2.93
CA GLY A 38 3.06 -10.01 -3.66
C GLY A 38 1.55 -9.97 -3.41
N GLY A 39 0.78 -10.16 -4.48
CA GLY A 39 -0.66 -10.23 -4.47
C GLY A 39 -1.17 -11.05 -5.65
N ILE A 40 -2.41 -10.78 -6.04
CA ILE A 40 -3.05 -11.43 -7.19
C ILE A 40 -3.60 -10.41 -8.17
N SER A 41 -3.72 -10.78 -9.45
CA SER A 41 -4.59 -10.10 -10.41
C SER A 41 -5.79 -11.01 -10.72
N GLY A 42 -6.85 -10.45 -11.29
CA GLY A 42 -8.12 -11.13 -11.54
C GLY A 42 -9.15 -10.92 -10.42
N GLY A 43 -10.40 -11.28 -10.70
CA GLY A 43 -11.52 -11.08 -9.77
C GLY A 43 -12.28 -12.35 -9.39
N THR A 44 -11.99 -13.45 -10.05
CA THR A 44 -12.60 -14.77 -9.82
C THR A 44 -11.53 -15.80 -9.56
N LYS A 45 -11.93 -17.00 -9.14
CA LYS A 45 -10.98 -18.11 -8.94
C LYS A 45 -10.29 -18.55 -10.24
N HIS A 46 -10.93 -18.33 -11.40
CA HIS A 46 -10.46 -18.86 -12.69
C HIS A 46 -9.47 -17.94 -13.41
N ASP A 47 -9.49 -16.64 -13.15
CA ASP A 47 -8.58 -15.65 -13.75
C ASP A 47 -7.53 -15.12 -12.76
N ARG A 48 -7.49 -15.71 -11.55
CA ARG A 48 -6.54 -15.36 -10.49
C ARG A 48 -5.12 -15.77 -10.87
N ALA A 49 -4.22 -14.79 -10.95
CA ALA A 49 -2.80 -15.02 -11.21
C ALA A 49 -1.91 -14.27 -10.19
N PRO A 50 -0.80 -14.85 -9.70
CA PRO A 50 0.14 -14.13 -8.84
C PRO A 50 0.73 -12.92 -9.56
N VAL A 51 0.79 -11.78 -8.87
CA VAL A 51 1.36 -10.52 -9.38
C VAL A 51 2.12 -9.80 -8.28
N ASN A 52 3.24 -9.18 -8.64
CA ASN A 52 3.97 -8.28 -7.76
C ASN A 52 3.53 -6.85 -7.98
N TYR A 53 3.08 -6.20 -6.91
CA TYR A 53 2.67 -4.81 -6.92
C TYR A 53 3.77 -3.92 -6.36
N ARG A 54 4.29 -2.98 -7.16
CA ARG A 54 5.13 -1.89 -6.65
C ARG A 54 4.20 -0.79 -6.16
N ILE A 55 4.17 -0.58 -4.85
CA ILE A 55 3.30 0.42 -4.23
C ILE A 55 4.09 1.61 -3.71
N LEU A 56 3.49 2.79 -3.74
CA LEU A 56 4.02 4.04 -3.19
C LEU A 56 3.03 4.59 -2.15
N ALA A 57 3.54 5.12 -1.04
CA ALA A 57 2.69 5.67 0.02
C ALA A 57 3.39 6.81 0.77
N SER A 58 2.61 7.82 1.16
CA SER A 58 3.04 8.79 2.18
C SER A 58 2.93 8.14 3.56
N VAL A 59 3.89 8.39 4.44
CA VAL A 59 3.88 7.85 5.81
C VAL A 59 3.93 8.93 6.89
N ARG A 60 3.85 10.21 6.51
CA ARG A 60 3.87 11.35 7.46
C ARG A 60 2.73 11.30 8.48
N GLY A 61 1.55 10.85 8.07
CA GLY A 61 0.36 10.78 8.90
C GLY A 61 0.03 9.38 9.45
N LEU A 62 0.95 8.42 9.39
CA LEU A 62 0.61 7.00 9.60
C LEU A 62 -0.13 6.69 10.92
N ALA A 63 0.17 7.43 11.99
CA ALA A 63 -0.49 7.27 13.28
C ALA A 63 -1.93 7.79 13.32
N THR A 64 -2.28 8.74 12.45
CA THR A 64 -3.56 9.46 12.49
C THR A 64 -4.48 9.09 11.34
N GLU A 65 -3.92 8.74 10.18
CA GLU A 65 -4.69 8.47 8.97
C GLU A 65 -4.31 7.12 8.34
N LEU A 66 -5.19 6.63 7.47
CA LEU A 66 -4.90 5.51 6.58
C LEU A 66 -4.25 6.09 5.32
N PRO A 67 -2.98 5.78 5.02
CA PRO A 67 -2.35 6.28 3.82
C PRO A 67 -3.07 5.83 2.55
N GLU A 68 -3.14 6.75 1.59
CA GLU A 68 -3.45 6.38 0.21
C GLU A 68 -2.29 5.56 -0.37
N ILE A 69 -2.63 4.44 -1.00
CA ILE A 69 -1.68 3.51 -1.59
C ILE A 69 -1.79 3.60 -3.11
N TRP A 70 -0.70 4.02 -3.74
CA TRP A 70 -0.60 4.16 -5.19
C TRP A 70 0.06 2.93 -5.79
N ILE A 71 -0.45 2.42 -6.90
CA ILE A 71 0.13 1.28 -7.62
C ILE A 71 1.00 1.81 -8.76
N ALA A 72 2.32 1.71 -8.63
CA ALA A 72 3.27 2.07 -9.68
C ALA A 72 3.50 0.93 -10.68
N LEU A 73 3.45 -0.31 -10.21
CA LEU A 73 3.48 -1.51 -11.06
C LEU A 73 2.51 -2.58 -10.51
N PRO A 74 1.94 -3.43 -11.38
CA PRO A 74 2.04 -3.37 -12.84
C PRO A 74 1.28 -2.15 -13.40
N GLU A 75 1.41 -1.88 -14.71
CA GLU A 75 0.69 -0.77 -15.34
C GLU A 75 -0.83 -0.98 -15.25
N ASN A 76 -1.61 0.10 -15.18
CA ASN A 76 -3.06 0.02 -15.01
C ASN A 76 -3.76 -0.96 -15.98
N ARG A 77 -3.36 -0.98 -17.26
CA ARG A 77 -3.93 -1.89 -18.28
C ARG A 77 -3.73 -3.38 -17.97
N GLN A 78 -2.78 -3.71 -17.10
CA GLN A 78 -2.47 -5.07 -16.65
C GLN A 78 -3.17 -5.42 -15.32
N ILE A 79 -3.72 -4.42 -14.61
CA ILE A 79 -4.39 -4.62 -13.32
C ILE A 79 -5.83 -5.06 -13.55
N ARG A 80 -6.12 -6.32 -13.25
CA ARG A 80 -7.48 -6.89 -13.23
C ARG A 80 -8.02 -7.11 -11.82
N HIS A 81 -7.29 -6.66 -10.80
CA HIS A 81 -7.67 -6.84 -9.41
C HIS A 81 -8.88 -5.98 -9.03
N MET A 82 -9.89 -6.59 -8.41
CA MET A 82 -11.13 -5.92 -8.00
C MET A 82 -10.95 -4.82 -6.94
N ASN A 83 -9.86 -4.85 -6.17
CA ASN A 83 -9.59 -3.90 -5.09
C ASN A 83 -8.71 -2.74 -5.54
N VAL A 84 -8.63 -2.45 -6.84
CA VAL A 84 -7.81 -1.35 -7.36
C VAL A 84 -8.64 -0.40 -8.19
N PHE A 85 -8.77 0.85 -7.73
CA PHE A 85 -9.42 1.91 -8.46
C PHE A 85 -8.60 2.26 -9.71
N PRO A 86 -9.23 2.55 -10.85
CA PRO A 86 -8.51 3.07 -12.01
C PRO A 86 -7.87 4.43 -11.69
N PRO A 87 -6.86 4.87 -12.44
CA PRO A 87 -6.17 6.15 -12.22
C PRO A 87 -7.15 7.33 -12.27
N SER A 88 -7.37 7.96 -11.12
CA SER A 88 -8.29 9.10 -10.97
C SER A 88 -7.58 10.37 -10.46
N ALA A 89 -6.65 10.20 -9.52
CA ALA A 89 -5.88 11.28 -8.90
C ALA A 89 -4.41 11.29 -9.35
N VAL A 90 -3.75 12.44 -9.21
CA VAL A 90 -2.33 12.61 -9.53
C VAL A 90 -1.48 12.14 -8.35
N CYS A 91 -0.60 11.17 -8.59
CA CYS A 91 0.33 10.67 -7.59
C CYS A 91 1.36 11.76 -7.27
N PRO A 92 1.49 12.19 -5.99
CA PRO A 92 2.39 13.27 -5.61
C PRO A 92 3.87 12.92 -5.80
N PHE A 93 4.21 11.65 -5.95
CA PHE A 93 5.60 11.18 -6.08
C PHE A 93 6.09 11.07 -7.53
N THR A 94 5.17 10.92 -8.48
CA THR A 94 5.50 10.67 -9.90
C THR A 94 4.95 11.75 -10.82
N GLY A 95 4.02 12.59 -10.35
CA GLY A 95 3.32 13.59 -11.18
C GLY A 95 2.31 12.99 -12.18
N GLY A 96 2.28 11.65 -12.32
CA GLY A 96 1.34 10.94 -13.18
C GLY A 96 0.10 10.48 -12.42
N ARG A 97 -0.98 10.19 -13.15
CA ARG A 97 -2.15 9.53 -12.56
C ARG A 97 -1.86 8.04 -12.38
N LEU A 98 -1.99 7.54 -11.15
CA LEU A 98 -1.78 6.14 -10.83
C LEU A 98 -3.06 5.51 -10.23
N PRO A 99 -3.27 4.19 -10.42
CA PRO A 99 -4.30 3.45 -9.71
C PRO A 99 -4.09 3.52 -8.19
N THR A 100 -5.18 3.42 -7.43
CA THR A 100 -5.13 3.41 -5.96
C THR A 100 -5.82 2.20 -5.36
N LEU A 101 -5.38 1.78 -4.17
CA LEU A 101 -5.94 0.64 -3.47
C LEU A 101 -7.32 0.97 -2.87
N CYS A 102 -8.29 0.09 -3.10
CA CYS A 102 -9.56 0.08 -2.40
C CYS A 102 -9.45 -0.74 -1.12
N TRP A 103 -9.46 -0.06 0.01
CA TRP A 103 -9.30 -0.69 1.31
C TRP A 103 -10.47 -1.56 1.77
N GLY A 104 -11.67 -1.42 1.17
CA GLY A 104 -12.86 -2.14 1.61
C GLY A 104 -13.09 -2.04 3.13
N SER A 105 -13.35 -3.19 3.77
CA SER A 105 -13.50 -3.30 5.22
C SER A 105 -12.17 -3.20 5.99
N THR A 106 -11.03 -3.53 5.37
CA THR A 106 -9.69 -3.41 5.98
C THR A 106 -9.41 -1.97 6.42
N GLY A 107 -9.91 -0.97 5.69
CA GLY A 107 -9.77 0.43 6.07
C GLY A 107 -10.53 0.81 7.35
N VAL A 108 -11.64 0.13 7.67
CA VAL A 108 -12.35 0.30 8.94
C VAL A 108 -11.53 -0.30 10.09
N ALA A 109 -10.99 -1.51 9.89
CA ALA A 109 -10.14 -2.16 10.88
C ALA A 109 -8.89 -1.32 11.23
N TRP A 110 -8.25 -0.70 10.23
CA TRP A 110 -7.13 0.21 10.45
C TRP A 110 -7.52 1.40 11.33
N ARG A 111 -8.65 2.06 11.03
CA ARG A 111 -9.13 3.22 11.80
C ARG A 111 -9.48 2.88 13.25
N ASN A 112 -9.87 1.64 13.52
CA ASN A 112 -10.15 1.15 14.88
C ASN A 112 -8.90 0.65 15.60
N THR A 113 -7.78 0.47 14.89
CA THR A 113 -6.50 0.07 15.50
C THR A 113 -5.94 1.23 16.33
N PRO A 114 -5.51 1.04 17.59
CA PRO A 114 -4.92 2.10 18.39
C PRO A 114 -3.65 2.66 17.75
N ALA A 115 -3.40 3.97 17.89
CA ALA A 115 -2.26 4.66 17.27
C ALA A 115 -0.88 3.98 17.48
N PRO A 116 -0.55 3.42 18.66
CA PRO A 116 0.74 2.71 18.87
C PRO A 116 0.94 1.47 18.01
N HIS A 117 -0.13 0.92 17.45
CA HIS A 117 -0.14 -0.25 16.58
C HIS A 117 -0.26 0.13 15.08
N ARG A 118 -0.43 1.41 14.74
CA ARG A 118 -0.43 1.90 13.35
C ARG A 118 0.99 2.10 12.85
N ARG A 119 1.70 0.97 12.76
CA ARG A 119 3.12 0.85 12.41
C ARG A 119 3.33 0.52 10.95
N LEU A 120 4.53 0.79 10.42
CA LEU A 120 4.80 0.57 9.01
C LEU A 120 4.61 -0.89 8.60
N ALA A 121 5.13 -1.84 9.39
CA ALA A 121 4.95 -3.27 9.11
C ALA A 121 3.46 -3.67 9.04
N ASN A 122 2.63 -3.11 9.94
CA ASN A 122 1.20 -3.40 9.98
C ASN A 122 0.45 -2.79 8.79
N LEU A 123 0.85 -1.61 8.33
CA LEU A 123 0.31 -1.03 7.10
C LEU A 123 0.60 -1.94 5.91
N LEU A 124 1.86 -2.35 5.73
CA LEU A 124 2.29 -3.15 4.60
C LEU A 124 1.64 -4.54 4.61
N GLU A 125 1.44 -5.10 5.80
CA GLU A 125 0.69 -6.35 5.97
C GLU A 125 -0.79 -6.18 5.60
N ALA A 126 -1.44 -5.07 6.00
CA ALA A 126 -2.80 -4.77 5.58
C ALA A 126 -2.91 -4.59 4.06
N VAL A 127 -1.93 -3.94 3.42
CA VAL A 127 -1.85 -3.86 1.95
C VAL A 127 -1.73 -5.26 1.32
N ARG A 128 -0.84 -6.11 1.86
CA ARG A 128 -0.67 -7.49 1.39
C ARG A 128 -1.97 -8.28 1.48
N GLN A 129 -2.74 -8.12 2.56
CA GLN A 129 -4.04 -8.79 2.72
C GLN A 129 -5.04 -8.35 1.66
N VAL A 130 -5.16 -7.04 1.42
CA VAL A 130 -6.08 -6.51 0.38
C VAL A 130 -5.67 -6.95 -1.02
N LEU A 131 -4.36 -7.04 -1.29
CA LEU A 131 -3.84 -7.49 -2.58
C LEU A 131 -3.85 -9.02 -2.74
N ALA A 132 -3.99 -9.77 -1.66
CA ALA A 132 -4.04 -11.24 -1.68
C ALA A 132 -5.47 -11.78 -1.85
N ASP A 133 -6.49 -10.96 -1.63
CA ASP A 133 -7.88 -11.38 -1.72
C ASP A 133 -8.74 -10.40 -2.52
N ALA A 134 -9.28 -10.85 -3.66
CA ALA A 134 -10.15 -10.04 -4.48
C ALA A 134 -11.54 -9.97 -3.86
N ASN A 135 -12.04 -8.76 -3.60
CA ASN A 135 -13.42 -8.56 -3.16
C ASN A 135 -14.30 -8.25 -4.39
N PRO A 136 -15.20 -9.17 -4.82
CA PRO A 136 -16.09 -8.92 -5.95
C PRO A 136 -17.09 -7.78 -5.71
N ASN A 137 -17.32 -7.40 -4.45
CA ASN A 137 -18.17 -6.28 -4.05
C ASN A 137 -17.36 -5.00 -3.76
N SER A 138 -16.11 -4.96 -4.19
CA SER A 138 -15.25 -3.78 -4.06
C SER A 138 -15.88 -2.60 -4.81
N ARG A 139 -15.77 -1.39 -4.25
CA ARG A 139 -16.27 -0.18 -4.92
C ARG A 139 -15.44 0.25 -6.13
N ALA A 140 -14.32 -0.43 -6.38
CA ALA A 140 -13.37 -0.06 -7.42
C ALA A 140 -13.63 -0.68 -8.80
N ARG A 141 -14.47 -1.71 -8.88
CA ARG A 141 -14.81 -2.42 -10.10
C ARG A 141 -16.27 -2.83 -10.07
#